data_AF-A0A7S7J3V2-F1
#
_entry.id   AF-A0A7S7J3V2-F1
#
_cell.length_a   1.000
_cell.length_b   1.000
_cell.length_c   1.000
_cell.angle_alpha   90.00
_cell.angle_beta   90.00
_cell.angle_gamma   90.00
#
_symmetry.space_group_name_H-M   'P 1'
#
loop_
_entity.id
_entity.type
_entity.pdbx_description
1 polymer ?
#
loop_
_entity_poly.entity_id
_entity_poly.type
_entity_poly.pdbx_seq_one_letter_code
_entity_poly.pdbx_strand_id
1 'polypeptide(L)'
;MASQIDRGTYAHLGEGSSRAVYDLGNGKVVKAAKNSRGIAQNNVEFQIALDDKSGLFAKVRGISEDFRYLIMDKASVIEDISYVWDYYNVRGNRELFQKLGGVSSKYNLLVRDFGRAVNWGQIDGKPIIIDYGFTRQVQKRYYRGRGMSKRPTRRIQH
;
A
#
# COMPACT_ATOMS: atom_id res chain seq x y z
N MET A 1 -3.32 -19.16 9.17
CA MET A 1 -2.64 -18.02 8.51
C MET A 1 -1.48 -17.48 9.35
N ALA A 2 -1.72 -16.92 10.55
CA ALA A 2 -0.66 -16.44 11.44
C ALA A 2 0.43 -17.49 11.70
N SER A 3 0.03 -18.69 12.13
CA SER A 3 0.95 -19.82 12.38
C SER A 3 1.75 -20.29 11.17
N GLN A 4 1.30 -20.03 9.94
CA GLN A 4 2.03 -20.39 8.71
C GLN A 4 3.01 -19.28 8.29
N ILE A 5 2.65 -18.01 8.54
CA ILE A 5 3.55 -16.86 8.37
C ILE A 5 4.72 -16.98 9.35
N ASP A 6 4.43 -17.27 10.62
CA ASP A 6 5.46 -17.41 11.68
C ASP A 6 6.41 -18.59 11.41
N ARG A 7 5.91 -19.64 10.75
CA ARG A 7 6.71 -20.81 10.32
C ARG A 7 7.47 -20.59 9.01
N GLY A 8 7.39 -19.40 8.40
CA GLY A 8 8.07 -19.09 7.14
C GLY A 8 7.53 -19.86 5.93
N THR A 9 6.30 -20.37 6.00
CA THR A 9 5.72 -21.22 4.94
C THR A 9 5.36 -20.42 3.68
N TYR A 10 5.19 -19.10 3.79
CA TYR A 10 4.87 -18.21 2.67
C TYR A 10 6.09 -17.38 2.26
N ALA A 11 6.31 -17.25 0.95
CA ALA A 11 7.43 -16.50 0.42
C ALA A 11 7.28 -15.00 0.75
N HIS A 12 8.30 -14.41 1.37
CA HIS A 12 8.33 -12.99 1.70
C HIS A 12 8.56 -12.14 0.45
N LEU A 13 7.68 -11.17 0.18
CA LEU A 13 7.75 -10.31 -1.01
C LEU A 13 8.27 -8.90 -0.69
N GLY A 14 8.08 -8.42 0.53
CA GLY A 14 8.53 -7.09 0.91
C GLY A 14 8.06 -6.67 2.29
N GLU A 15 8.78 -5.73 2.87
CA GLU A 15 8.55 -5.26 4.22
C GLU A 15 8.64 -3.73 4.29
N GLY A 16 7.64 -3.12 4.92
CA GLY A 16 7.65 -1.71 5.30
C GLY A 16 7.70 -1.56 6.82
N SER A 17 7.79 -0.33 7.31
CA SER A 17 7.82 -0.08 8.77
C SER A 17 6.57 -0.55 9.53
N SER A 18 5.43 -0.71 8.84
CA SER A 18 4.13 -1.07 9.43
C SER A 18 3.66 -2.48 9.10
N ARG A 19 4.10 -3.06 7.98
CA ARG A 19 3.59 -4.33 7.45
C ARG A 19 4.68 -5.16 6.76
N ALA A 20 4.47 -6.46 6.69
CA ALA A 20 5.19 -7.38 5.81
C ALA A 20 4.20 -8.00 4.83
N VAL A 21 4.66 -8.32 3.63
CA VAL A 21 3.85 -8.87 2.53
C VAL A 21 4.39 -10.24 2.16
N TYR A 22 3.49 -11.22 2.05
CA TYR A 22 3.84 -12.60 1.70
C TYR A 22 2.98 -13.11 0.55
N ASP A 23 3.59 -13.92 -0.31
CA ASP A 23 2.91 -14.65 -1.37
C ASP A 23 2.24 -15.92 -0.83
N LEU A 24 0.96 -16.09 -1.15
CA LEU A 24 0.20 -17.28 -0.76
C LEU A 24 0.31 -18.42 -1.76
N GLY A 25 0.98 -18.21 -2.90
CA GLY A 25 1.19 -19.23 -3.94
C GLY A 25 -0.05 -19.56 -4.77
N ASN A 26 -1.17 -18.85 -4.55
CA ASN A 26 -2.46 -19.10 -5.21
C ASN A 26 -3.03 -17.83 -5.88
N GLY A 27 -2.12 -16.98 -6.38
CA GLY A 27 -2.45 -15.70 -7.02
C GLY A 27 -2.89 -14.61 -6.03
N LYS A 28 -2.60 -14.77 -4.74
CA LYS A 28 -2.94 -13.80 -3.69
C LYS A 28 -1.73 -13.48 -2.82
N VAL A 29 -1.79 -12.32 -2.19
CA VAL A 29 -0.83 -11.93 -1.16
C VAL A 29 -1.56 -11.68 0.15
N VAL A 30 -0.83 -11.84 1.26
CA VAL A 30 -1.27 -11.36 2.57
C VAL A 30 -0.38 -10.20 3.02
N LYS A 31 -1.00 -9.10 3.45
CA LYS A 31 -0.34 -8.01 4.16
C LYS A 31 -0.54 -8.18 5.67
N ALA A 32 0.52 -8.59 6.34
CA ALA A 32 0.55 -8.80 7.78
C ALA A 32 0.97 -7.51 8.50
N ALA A 33 0.12 -7.00 9.38
CA ALA A 33 0.41 -5.83 10.19
C ALA A 33 1.36 -6.16 11.35
N LYS A 34 2.41 -5.34 11.50
CA LYS A 34 3.41 -5.45 12.58
C LYS A 34 3.08 -4.57 13.78
N ASN A 35 2.24 -3.56 13.59
CA ASN A 35 1.89 -2.57 14.60
C ASN A 35 0.54 -1.92 14.29
N SER A 36 0.08 -1.04 15.20
CA SER A 36 -1.19 -0.32 15.08
C SER A 36 -1.33 0.51 13.80
N ARG A 37 -0.21 0.96 13.20
CA ARG A 37 -0.23 1.67 11.92
C ARG A 37 -0.59 0.71 10.78
N GLY A 38 -0.02 -0.49 10.79
CA GLY A 38 -0.33 -1.53 9.82
C GLY A 38 -1.78 -1.99 9.91
N ILE A 39 -2.30 -2.16 11.13
CA ILE A 39 -3.71 -2.46 11.40
C ILE A 39 -4.61 -1.37 10.81
N ALA A 40 -4.29 -0.09 11.07
CA ALA A 40 -5.06 1.02 10.53
C ALA A 40 -5.01 1.08 8.99
N GLN A 41 -3.85 0.81 8.37
CA GLN A 41 -3.72 0.73 6.92
C GLN A 41 -4.57 -0.41 6.34
N ASN A 42 -4.53 -1.60 6.94
CA ASN A 42 -5.34 -2.75 6.50
C ASN A 42 -6.84 -2.46 6.59
N ASN A 43 -7.30 -1.84 7.68
CA ASN A 43 -8.71 -1.43 7.81
C ASN A 43 -9.09 -0.43 6.71
N VAL A 44 -8.28 0.60 6.48
CA VAL A 44 -8.54 1.59 5.42
C VAL A 44 -8.60 0.95 4.03
N GLU A 45 -7.67 0.05 3.69
CA GLU A 45 -7.70 -0.68 2.42
C GLU A 45 -8.99 -1.50 2.28
N PHE A 46 -9.42 -2.19 3.33
CA PHE A 46 -10.67 -2.94 3.32
C PHE A 46 -11.90 -2.05 3.11
N GLN A 47 -11.98 -0.91 3.81
CA GLN A 47 -13.10 0.03 3.64
C GLN A 47 -13.16 0.60 2.22
N ILE A 48 -12.01 0.97 1.64
CA ILE A 48 -11.95 1.46 0.26
C ILE A 48 -12.37 0.34 -0.71
N ALA A 49 -11.93 -0.90 -0.49
CA ALA A 49 -12.27 -2.03 -1.35
C ALA A 49 -13.77 -2.41 -1.31
N LEU A 50 -14.47 -2.13 -0.20
CA LEU A 50 -15.92 -2.33 -0.11
C LEU A 50 -16.70 -1.25 -0.88
N ASP A 51 -16.22 -0.01 -0.89
CA ASP A 51 -16.89 1.12 -1.54
C ASP A 51 -16.54 1.28 -3.02
N ASP A 52 -15.28 0.97 -3.41
CA ASP A 52 -14.80 1.21 -4.77
C ASP A 52 -15.24 0.11 -5.74
N LYS A 53 -15.75 0.54 -6.90
CA LYS A 53 -16.14 -0.32 -8.02
C LYS A 53 -15.43 0.04 -9.32
N SER A 54 -14.42 0.90 -9.27
CA SER A 54 -13.73 1.43 -10.45
C SER A 54 -12.82 0.39 -11.12
N GLY A 55 -12.41 -0.64 -10.37
CA GLY A 55 -11.39 -1.59 -10.82
C GLY A 55 -9.97 -1.04 -10.80
N LEU A 56 -9.75 0.15 -10.22
CA LEU A 56 -8.44 0.78 -10.09
C LEU A 56 -7.56 0.14 -9.01
N PHE A 57 -8.18 -0.40 -7.96
CA PHE A 57 -7.48 -0.96 -6.80
C PHE A 57 -7.44 -2.48 -6.86
N ALA A 58 -6.34 -3.06 -6.36
CA ALA A 58 -6.25 -4.50 -6.23
C ALA A 58 -7.29 -4.99 -5.21
N LYS A 59 -8.08 -5.98 -5.63
CA LYS A 59 -9.25 -6.42 -4.87
C LYS A 59 -8.84 -7.10 -3.58
N VAL A 60 -9.45 -6.67 -2.47
CA VAL A 60 -9.39 -7.38 -1.20
C VAL A 60 -10.29 -8.61 -1.28
N ARG A 61 -9.74 -9.77 -0.90
CA ARG A 61 -10.43 -11.07 -0.90
C ARG A 61 -10.83 -11.52 0.49
N GLY A 62 -10.22 -10.95 1.53
CA GLY A 62 -10.56 -11.24 2.92
C GLY A 62 -9.73 -10.42 3.89
N ILE A 63 -10.18 -10.37 5.13
CA ILE A 63 -9.49 -9.71 6.23
C ILE A 63 -9.73 -10.47 7.53
N SER A 64 -8.77 -10.49 8.45
CA SER A 64 -8.99 -10.98 9.81
C SER A 64 -9.83 -10.02 10.64
N GLU A 65 -10.58 -10.52 11.62
CA GLU A 65 -11.44 -9.71 12.50
C GLU A 65 -10.69 -8.58 13.21
N ASP A 66 -9.43 -8.82 13.56
CA ASP A 66 -8.53 -7.86 14.21
C ASP A 66 -7.73 -6.98 13.22
N PHE A 67 -8.02 -7.09 11.93
CA PHE A 67 -7.38 -6.36 10.83
C PHE A 67 -5.86 -6.60 10.68
N ARG A 68 -5.29 -7.59 11.37
CA ARG A 68 -3.85 -7.91 11.26
C ARG A 68 -3.46 -8.51 9.92
N TYR A 69 -4.37 -9.24 9.26
CA TYR A 69 -4.10 -9.90 8.00
C TYR A 69 -5.11 -9.44 6.95
N LEU A 70 -4.63 -8.80 5.89
CA LEU A 70 -5.43 -8.43 4.71
C LEU A 70 -4.99 -9.28 3.53
N ILE A 71 -5.92 -10.00 2.92
CA ILE A 71 -5.66 -10.83 1.73
C ILE A 71 -6.17 -10.08 0.51
N MET A 72 -5.34 -9.97 -0.53
CA MET A 72 -5.70 -9.31 -1.78
C MET A 72 -5.14 -10.05 -3.00
N ASP A 73 -5.68 -9.74 -4.18
CA ASP A 73 -5.14 -10.26 -5.43
C ASP A 73 -3.67 -9.87 -5.61
N LYS A 74 -2.85 -10.85 -6.02
CA LYS A 74 -1.45 -10.61 -6.36
C LYS A 74 -1.38 -9.97 -7.73
N ALA A 75 -0.66 -8.85 -7.83
CA ALA A 75 -0.33 -8.21 -9.10
C ALA A 75 1.13 -8.48 -9.46
N SER A 76 1.44 -8.52 -10.76
CA SER A 76 2.82 -8.52 -11.24
C SER A 76 3.46 -7.16 -10.96
N VAL A 77 4.78 -7.15 -10.76
CA VAL A 77 5.52 -5.91 -10.46
C VAL A 77 5.53 -5.01 -11.70
N ILE A 78 5.33 -3.71 -11.50
CA ILE A 78 5.64 -2.67 -12.48
C ILE A 78 6.94 -2.01 -12.01
N GLU A 79 8.01 -2.16 -12.79
CA GLU A 79 9.34 -1.64 -12.44
C GLU A 79 9.48 -0.16 -12.79
N ASP A 80 8.86 0.28 -13.89
CA ASP A 80 8.94 1.64 -14.39
C ASP A 80 7.55 2.30 -14.40
N ILE A 81 7.49 3.51 -13.83
CA ILE A 81 6.28 4.33 -13.77
C ILE A 81 5.82 4.76 -15.18
N SER A 82 6.71 4.77 -16.18
CA SER A 82 6.37 5.07 -17.58
C SER A 82 5.25 4.17 -18.11
N TYR A 83 5.21 2.90 -17.73
CA TYR A 83 4.12 1.98 -18.08
C TYR A 83 2.73 2.50 -17.64
N VAL A 84 2.66 3.07 -16.43
CA VAL A 84 1.44 3.66 -15.90
C VAL A 84 1.10 4.93 -16.69
N TRP A 85 2.10 5.74 -17.02
CA TRP A 85 1.90 6.96 -17.80
C TRP A 85 1.34 6.66 -19.19
N ASP A 86 1.92 5.68 -19.88
CA ASP A 86 1.49 5.24 -21.21
C ASP A 86 0.05 4.72 -21.18
N TYR A 87 -0.28 3.87 -20.20
CA TYR A 87 -1.65 3.34 -20.05
C TYR A 87 -2.70 4.44 -19.87
N TYR A 88 -2.39 5.47 -19.08
CA TYR A 88 -3.30 6.59 -18.86
C TYR A 88 -3.21 7.70 -19.92
N ASN A 89 -2.31 7.56 -20.89
CA ASN A 89 -1.97 8.56 -21.89
C ASN A 89 -1.63 9.91 -21.23
N VAL A 90 -0.62 9.91 -20.36
CA VAL A 90 -0.09 11.10 -19.67
C VAL A 90 1.42 11.21 -19.85
N ARG A 91 1.95 12.42 -19.73
CA ARG A 91 3.40 12.69 -19.91
C ARG A 91 4.22 12.64 -18.62
N GLY A 92 3.55 12.44 -17.49
CA GLY A 92 4.22 12.39 -16.21
C GLY A 92 3.28 12.48 -15.02
N ASN A 93 3.88 12.50 -13.83
CA ASN A 93 3.17 12.46 -12.56
C ASN A 93 2.17 13.61 -12.37
N ARG A 94 2.44 14.81 -12.88
CA ARG A 94 1.51 15.95 -12.77
C ARG A 94 0.16 15.63 -13.41
N GLU A 95 0.17 15.11 -14.62
CA GLU A 95 -1.04 14.75 -15.38
C GLU A 95 -1.70 13.49 -14.80
N LEU A 96 -0.89 12.52 -14.37
CA LEU A 96 -1.39 11.34 -13.64
C LEU A 96 -2.18 11.77 -12.39
N PHE A 97 -1.65 12.69 -11.60
CA PHE A 97 -2.30 13.17 -10.38
C PHE A 97 -3.61 13.91 -10.68
N GLN A 98 -3.69 14.63 -11.80
CA GLN A 98 -4.94 15.25 -12.24
C GLN A 98 -6.00 14.20 -12.57
N LYS A 99 -5.63 13.16 -13.33
CA LYS A 99 -6.55 12.04 -13.65
C LYS A 99 -7.02 11.30 -12.39
N LEU A 100 -6.14 11.10 -11.42
CA LEU A 100 -6.46 10.46 -10.14
C LEU A 100 -7.09 11.40 -9.11
N GLY A 101 -7.33 12.68 -9.45
CA GLY A 101 -7.79 13.68 -8.50
C GLY A 101 -9.15 13.35 -7.88
N GLY A 102 -10.09 12.84 -8.68
CA GLY A 102 -11.42 12.44 -8.22
C GLY A 102 -11.37 11.31 -7.19
N VAL A 103 -10.69 10.22 -7.54
CA VAL A 103 -10.54 9.06 -6.64
C VAL A 103 -9.70 9.39 -5.40
N SER A 104 -8.65 10.21 -5.56
CA SER A 104 -7.84 10.66 -4.42
C SER A 104 -8.64 11.51 -3.44
N SER A 105 -9.56 12.34 -3.94
CA SER A 105 -10.43 13.16 -3.10
C SER A 105 -11.47 12.30 -2.39
N LYS A 106 -12.12 11.39 -3.14
CA LYS A 106 -13.14 10.46 -2.61
C LYS A 106 -12.61 9.64 -1.42
N TYR A 107 -11.41 9.07 -1.55
CA TYR A 107 -10.83 8.18 -0.55
C TYR A 107 -9.77 8.81 0.33
N ASN A 108 -9.58 10.13 0.23
CA ASN A 108 -8.58 10.87 1.01
C ASN A 108 -7.15 10.29 0.89
N LEU A 109 -6.81 9.83 -0.32
CA LEU A 109 -5.53 9.23 -0.65
C LEU A 109 -4.44 10.31 -0.76
N LEU A 110 -3.20 9.91 -0.54
CA LEU A 110 -2.04 10.73 -0.85
C LEU A 110 -1.65 10.54 -2.32
N VAL A 111 -2.29 11.29 -3.23
CA VAL A 111 -2.07 11.14 -4.68
C VAL A 111 -0.60 11.12 -5.12
N ARG A 112 0.27 11.81 -4.37
CA ARG A 112 1.71 11.86 -4.64
C ARG A 112 2.40 10.50 -4.52
N ASP A 113 1.86 9.61 -3.70
CA ASP A 113 2.41 8.25 -3.56
C ASP A 113 2.25 7.47 -4.87
N PHE A 114 1.21 7.75 -5.66
CA PHE A 114 0.98 7.08 -6.95
C PHE A 114 1.96 7.51 -8.05
N GLY A 115 2.89 8.43 -7.77
CA GLY A 115 3.96 8.78 -8.69
C GLY A 115 5.14 7.80 -8.70
N ARG A 116 5.05 6.70 -7.94
CA ARG A 116 6.10 5.69 -7.78
C ARG A 116 5.61 4.34 -8.29
N ALA A 117 6.40 3.68 -9.13
CA ALA A 117 6.05 2.39 -9.74
C ALA A 117 5.71 1.31 -8.69
N VAL A 118 6.41 1.29 -7.55
CA VAL A 118 6.20 0.34 -6.44
C VAL A 118 4.80 0.35 -5.81
N ASN A 119 3.99 1.40 -6.03
CA ASN A 119 2.61 1.47 -5.56
C ASN A 119 1.59 0.94 -6.57
N TRP A 120 2.08 0.50 -7.73
CA TRP A 120 1.32 -0.11 -8.80
C TRP A 120 1.76 -1.56 -9.01
N GLY A 121 0.84 -2.37 -9.49
CA GLY A 121 1.14 -3.66 -10.09
C GLY A 121 0.27 -3.87 -11.33
N GLN A 122 0.52 -4.95 -12.07
CA GLN A 122 -0.21 -5.27 -13.28
C GLN A 122 -1.11 -6.50 -13.06
N ILE A 123 -2.38 -6.39 -13.45
CA ILE A 123 -3.33 -7.51 -13.54
C ILE A 123 -4.00 -7.41 -14.90
N ASP A 124 -3.98 -8.49 -15.69
CA ASP A 124 -4.60 -8.57 -17.01
C ASP A 124 -4.24 -7.40 -17.95
N GLY A 125 -2.97 -6.99 -17.96
CA GLY A 125 -2.52 -5.89 -18.81
C GLY A 125 -2.86 -4.48 -18.30
N LYS A 126 -3.46 -4.36 -17.11
CA LYS A 126 -3.88 -3.07 -16.54
C LYS A 126 -3.03 -2.71 -15.33
N PRO A 127 -2.58 -1.45 -15.19
CA PRO A 127 -1.99 -0.96 -13.95
C PRO A 127 -3.06 -0.83 -12.88
N ILE A 128 -2.79 -1.39 -11.71
CA ILE A 128 -3.66 -1.49 -10.56
C ILE A 128 -2.91 -0.94 -9.34
N ILE A 129 -3.58 -0.10 -8.55
CA ILE A 129 -3.01 0.41 -7.30
C ILE A 129 -3.02 -0.72 -6.25
N ILE A 130 -1.83 -1.07 -5.77
CA ILE A 130 -1.63 -2.16 -4.81
C ILE A 130 -1.38 -1.68 -3.39
N ASP A 131 -1.05 -0.41 -3.18
CA ASP A 131 -0.92 0.19 -1.85
C ASP A 131 -1.74 1.49 -1.76
N TYR A 132 -2.86 1.41 -1.05
CA TYR A 132 -3.82 2.50 -0.87
C TYR A 132 -4.25 2.66 0.59
N GLY A 133 -3.51 2.05 1.53
CA GLY A 133 -3.76 2.16 2.96
C GLY A 133 -3.21 3.43 3.61
N PHE A 134 -2.33 4.16 2.91
CA PHE A 134 -1.73 5.39 3.43
C PHE A 134 -2.52 6.65 3.04
N THR A 135 -3.63 6.86 3.73
CA THR A 135 -4.48 8.06 3.56
C THR A 135 -3.97 9.25 4.38
N ARG A 136 -4.48 10.47 4.09
CA ARG A 136 -4.17 11.66 4.90
C ARG A 136 -4.57 11.49 6.35
N GLN A 137 -5.66 10.75 6.62
CA GLN A 137 -6.11 10.43 7.97
C GLN A 137 -5.10 9.55 8.71
N VAL A 138 -4.59 8.48 8.08
CA VAL A 138 -3.55 7.61 8.65
C VAL A 138 -2.26 8.41 8.87
N GLN A 139 -1.86 9.24 7.91
CA GLN A 139 -0.69 10.12 8.06
C GLN A 139 -0.85 11.08 9.25
N LYS A 140 -2.01 11.75 9.38
CA LYS A 140 -2.29 12.68 10.48
C LYS A 140 -2.22 11.97 11.84
N ARG A 141 -2.88 10.81 11.95
CA ARG A 141 -3.01 10.07 13.22
C ARG A 141 -1.68 9.47 13.69
N TYR A 142 -0.84 8.97 12.79
CA TYR A 142 0.30 8.14 13.17
C TYR A 142 1.68 8.73 12.86
N TYR A 143 1.74 9.77 12.01
CA TYR A 143 3.01 10.33 11.50
C TYR A 143 3.17 11.83 11.78
N ARG A 144 2.10 12.63 11.84
CA ARG A 144 2.20 14.09 12.08
C ARG A 144 2.26 14.50 13.57
N GLY A 145 2.10 13.56 14.50
CA GLY A 145 2.10 13.81 15.96
C GLY A 145 3.44 13.60 16.68
N ARG A 146 4.52 13.26 15.98
CA ARG A 146 5.88 13.29 16.54
C ARG A 146 6.63 14.44 15.88
N GLY A 147 6.82 15.52 16.64
CA GLY A 147 7.86 16.49 16.33
C GLY A 147 9.17 15.77 16.05
N MET A 148 9.97 16.34 15.15
CA MET A 148 11.34 15.93 14.88
C MET A 148 12.04 15.55 16.19
N SER A 149 12.22 14.25 16.44
CA SER A 149 13.24 13.78 17.36
C SER A 149 14.56 14.15 16.70
N LYS A 150 15.20 15.21 17.19
CA LYS A 150 16.60 15.49 16.90
C LYS A 150 17.37 14.21 17.22
N ARG A 151 18.03 13.64 16.20
CA ARG A 151 18.99 12.55 16.41
C ARG A 151 19.96 12.99 17.51
N PRO A 152 20.25 12.18 18.54
CA PRO A 152 21.31 12.52 19.48
C PRO A 152 22.64 12.45 18.72
N THR A 153 23.27 13.61 18.58
CA THR A 153 24.66 13.70 18.12
C THR A 153 25.51 12.97 19.15
N ARG A 154 26.13 11.85 18.76
CA ARG A 154 27.17 11.20 19.56
C ARG A 154 28.32 12.21 19.71
N ARG A 155 28.46 12.82 20.89
CA ARG A 155 29.74 13.39 21.31
C ARG A 155 30.63 12.22 21.73
N ILE A 156 31.68 11.98 20.94
CA ILE A 156 32.82 11.19 21.37
C ILE A 156 33.57 12.06 22.36
N GLN A 157 33.81 11.51 23.56
CA GLN A 157 34.71 12.07 24.56
C GLN A 157 36.16 11.89 24.08
N HIS A 158 36.97 12.94 24.24
CA HIS A 158 38.41 12.84 24.44
C HIS A 158 38.71 13.51 25.78
#